data_AF-J9CIK9-F1
#
_entry.id   AF-J9CIK9-F1
#
_cell.length_a   1.000
_cell.length_b   1.000
_cell.length_c   1.000
_cell.angle_alpha   90.00
_cell.angle_beta   90.00
_cell.angle_gamma   90.00
#
_symmetry.space_group_name_H-M   'P 1'
#
loop_
_entity.id
_entity.type
_entity.pdbx_description
1 polymer ?
#
loop_
_entity_poly.entity_id
_entity_poly.type
_entity_poly.pdbx_seq_one_letter_code
_entity_poly.pdbx_strand_id
1 'polypeptide(L)' 'GFGVSYPRPTWGNMLNGANNATIINTYWWQWLFTALFLAVTTICINIVGDALRDVMDPKSSVEK' A
#
# COMPACT_ATOMS: atom_id res chain seq x y z
N GLY A 1 19.14 12.32 -0.14
CA GLY A 1 17.84 11.64 0.06
C GLY A 1 18.07 10.16 0.21
N PHE A 2 17.47 9.52 1.22
CA PHE A 2 17.60 8.08 1.51
C PHE A 2 16.71 7.21 0.59
N GLY A 3 16.68 7.53 -0.71
CA GLY A 3 15.97 6.76 -1.71
C GLY A 3 16.92 5.80 -2.42
N VAL A 4 16.44 4.62 -2.78
CA VAL A 4 17.19 3.74 -3.68
C VAL A 4 17.14 4.35 -5.08
N SER A 5 18.29 4.73 -5.64
CA SER A 5 18.34 5.27 -7.01
C SER A 5 17.88 4.26 -8.06
N TYR A 6 17.22 4.76 -9.11
CA TYR A 6 17.00 4.04 -10.36
C TYR A 6 18.34 3.47 -10.87
N PRO A 7 18.44 2.25 -11.45
CA PRO A 7 17.38 1.38 -11.99
C PRO A 7 16.87 0.28 -11.05
N ARG A 8 17.20 0.31 -9.75
CA ARG A 8 16.78 -0.79 -8.87
C ARG A 8 15.25 -0.81 -8.69
N PRO A 9 14.58 -1.96 -8.86
CA PRO A 9 13.14 -2.08 -8.72
C PRO A 9 12.76 -2.05 -7.25
N THR A 10 12.41 -0.87 -6.75
CA THR A 10 11.76 -0.67 -5.46
C THR A 10 10.32 -0.24 -5.70
N TRP A 11 9.42 -0.49 -4.75
CA TRP A 11 8.01 -0.08 -4.89
C TRP A 11 7.88 1.43 -5.15
N GLY A 12 8.72 2.25 -4.51
CA GLY A 12 8.79 3.69 -4.76
C GLY A 12 9.26 4.04 -6.17
N ASN A 13 10.30 3.37 -6.69
CA ASN A 13 10.79 3.63 -8.05
C ASN A 13 9.79 3.15 -9.13
N MET A 14 9.08 2.05 -8.87
CA MET A 14 8.04 1.53 -9.76
C MET A 14 6.85 2.49 -9.86
N LEU A 15 6.45 3.10 -8.73
CA LEU A 15 5.44 4.16 -8.73
C LEU A 15 5.94 5.48 -9.34
N ASN A 16 7.21 5.86 -9.12
CA ASN A 16 7.78 7.03 -9.78
C ASN A 16 7.79 6.88 -11.31
N GLY A 17 7.93 5.66 -11.82
CA GLY A 17 7.77 5.34 -13.24
C GLY A 17 6.40 5.71 -13.81
N ALA A 18 5.34 5.75 -12.99
CA ALA A 18 4.02 6.21 -13.40
C ALA A 18 3.94 7.72 -13.68
N ASN A 19 4.98 8.50 -13.38
CA ASN A 19 5.08 9.90 -13.80
C ASN A 19 5.69 10.06 -15.20
N ASN A 20 6.19 8.97 -15.80
CA ASN A 20 6.80 8.98 -17.13
C ASN A 20 5.84 8.36 -18.16
N ALA A 21 5.39 9.16 -19.12
CA ALA A 21 4.42 8.75 -20.14
C ALA A 21 4.87 7.53 -20.96
N THR A 22 6.18 7.36 -21.19
CA THR A 22 6.74 6.20 -21.89
C THR A 22 6.60 4.92 -21.06
N ILE A 23 6.78 5.01 -19.75
CA ILE A 23 6.65 3.86 -18.84
C ILE A 23 5.19 3.51 -18.64
N ILE A 24 4.29 4.48 -18.55
CA ILE A 24 2.85 4.22 -18.47
C ILE A 24 2.36 3.49 -19.73
N ASN A 25 2.80 3.89 -20.92
CA ASN A 25 2.36 3.25 -22.17
C ASN A 25 3.03 1.90 -22.42
N THR A 26 4.33 1.78 -22.12
CA THR A 26 5.12 0.58 -22.48
C THR A 26 5.12 -0.47 -21.37
N TYR A 27 5.11 -0.03 -20.11
CA TYR A 27 5.31 -0.85 -18.91
C TYR A 27 4.16 -0.64 -17.90
N TRP A 28 2.92 -0.58 -18.38
CA TRP A 28 1.74 -0.28 -17.57
C TRP A 28 1.56 -1.22 -16.36
N TRP A 29 1.98 -2.48 -16.49
CA TRP A 29 1.90 -3.47 -15.42
C TRP A 29 2.79 -3.13 -14.22
N GLN A 30 3.88 -2.38 -14.44
CA GLN A 30 4.86 -2.06 -13.41
C GLN A 30 4.25 -1.20 -12.31
N TRP A 31 3.49 -0.17 -12.67
CA TRP A 31 2.84 0.69 -11.67
C TRP A 31 1.54 0.07 -11.15
N LEU A 32 0.79 -0.64 -12.01
CA LEU A 32 -0.50 -1.20 -11.64
C LEU A 32 -0.38 -2.27 -10.55
N PHE A 33 0.52 -3.24 -10.70
CA PHE A 33 0.68 -4.30 -9.70
C PHE A 33 1.18 -3.72 -8.38
N THR A 34 2.19 -2.84 -8.42
CA THR A 34 2.67 -2.18 -7.20
C THR A 34 1.57 -1.40 -6.49
N ALA A 35 0.73 -0.66 -7.22
CA ALA A 35 -0.40 0.07 -6.65
C ALA A 35 -1.44 -0.88 -6.03
N LEU A 36 -1.78 -1.98 -6.71
CA LEU A 36 -2.74 -2.97 -6.20
C LEU A 36 -2.25 -3.62 -4.90
N PHE A 37 -0.99 -4.06 -4.86
CA PHE A 37 -0.41 -4.66 -3.65
C PHE A 37 -0.39 -3.69 -2.48
N LEU A 38 -0.07 -2.42 -2.73
CA LEU A 38 -0.12 -1.37 -1.71
C LEU A 38 -1.54 -1.10 -1.20
N ALA A 39 -2.52 -1.08 -2.10
CA ALA A 39 -3.92 -0.92 -1.73
C ALA A 39 -4.39 -2.08 -0.83
N VAL A 40 -4.11 -3.33 -1.24
CA VAL A 40 -4.44 -4.52 -0.44
C VAL A 40 -3.74 -4.48 0.92
N THR A 41 -2.44 -4.17 0.95
CA THR A 41 -1.67 -4.06 2.19
C THR A 41 -2.29 -3.02 3.13
N THR A 42 -2.68 -1.86 2.59
CA THR A 42 -3.32 -0.79 3.37
C THR A 42 -4.67 -1.24 3.94
N ILE A 43 -5.48 -1.92 3.13
CA ILE A 43 -6.77 -2.48 3.58
C ILE A 43 -6.56 -3.52 4.69
N CYS A 44 -5.61 -4.44 4.52
CA CYS A 44 -5.29 -5.43 5.53
C CYS A 44 -4.85 -4.78 6.85
N ILE A 45 -3.95 -3.79 6.80
CA ILE A 45 -3.51 -3.07 7.99
C ILE A 45 -4.68 -2.32 8.64
N ASN A 46 -5.58 -1.74 7.84
CA ASN A 46 -6.75 -1.03 8.34
C ASN A 46 -7.70 -1.99 9.09
N ILE A 47 -8.04 -3.13 8.48
CA ILE A 47 -8.88 -4.17 9.10
C ILE A 47 -8.22 -4.72 10.37
N VAL A 48 -6.92 -4.99 10.35
CA VAL A 48 -6.20 -5.47 11.54
C VAL A 48 -6.22 -4.41 12.64
N GLY A 49 -6.04 -3.14 12.30
CA GLY A 49 -6.15 -2.02 13.24
C GLY A 49 -7.54 -1.92 13.85
N ASP A 50 -8.59 -2.07 13.05
CA ASP A 50 -9.98 -2.07 13.52
C ASP A 50 -10.28 -3.29 14.39
N ALA A 51 -9.80 -4.48 14.03
CA ALA A 51 -9.96 -5.68 14.85
C ALA A 51 -9.20 -5.59 16.18
N LEU A 52 -7.97 -5.05 16.16
CA LEU A 52 -7.20 -4.77 17.38
C LEU A 52 -7.92 -3.74 18.25
N ARG A 53 -8.48 -2.69 17.65
CA ARG A 53 -9.27 -1.66 18.35
C ARG A 53 -10.50 -2.26 18.99
N ASP A 54 -11.23 -3.12 18.29
CA ASP A 54 -12.45 -3.78 18.79
C ASP A 54 -12.13 -4.69 19.98
N VAL A 55 -11.03 -5.45 19.91
CA VAL A 55 -10.56 -6.30 21.04
C VAL A 55 -10.05 -5.44 22.22
N MET A 56 -9.44 -4.28 21.93
CA MET A 56 -8.90 -3.38 22.96
C MET A 56 -9.93 -2.42 23.56
N ASP A 57 -11.11 -2.25 22.98
CA ASP A 57 -12.19 -1.41 23.52
C ASP A 57 -13.16 -2.28 24.36
N PRO A 58 -13.03 -2.33 25.69
CA PRO A 58 -13.76 -3.27 26.55
C PRO A 58 -15.20 -2.84 26.84
N LYS A 59 -15.76 -1.88 26.07
CA LYS A 59 -17.05 -1.25 26.38
C LYS A 59 -18.29 -1.94 25.81
N SER A 60 -18.16 -3.03 25.03
CA SER A 60 -19.33 -3.80 24.58
C SER A 60 -19.87 -4.79 25.62
N SER A 61 -19.15 -5.02 26.73
CA SER A 61 -19.48 -6.02 27.74
C SER A 61 -20.29 -5.51 28.95
N VAL A 62 -20.59 -4.21 29.04
CA VAL A 62 -21.16 -3.62 30.28
C VAL A 62 -22.69 -3.50 30.27
N GLU A 63 -23.38 -3.87 29.18
CA GLU A 63 -24.85 -3.85 29.15
C GLU A 63 -25.42 -5.21 28.72
N LYS A 64 -25.46 -6.14 29.68
CA LYS A 64 -26.44 -7.22 29.74
C LYS A 64 -26.91 -7.39 31.18
#